data_AF-A0A0L0VFY8-F1
#
_entry.id   AF-A0A0L0VFY8-F1
#
_cell.length_a   1.000
_cell.length_b   1.000
_cell.length_c   1.000
_cell.angle_alpha   90.00
_cell.angle_beta   90.00
_cell.angle_gamma   90.00
#
_symmetry.space_group_name_H-M   'P 1'
#
loop_
_entity.id
_entity.type
_entity.pdbx_description
1 polymer ?
#
loop_
_entity_poly.entity_id
_entity_poly.type
_entity_poly.pdbx_seq_one_letter_code
_entity_poly.pdbx_strand_id
1 'polypeptide(L)'
;MQLFNMLQIMMVLLLQGEATYADLFGCLGKVENFPVSLCVQTMPATTGNFPLVNFIDAPWDNSAGAYDCLKGKTDDHKLASCCSSPDSMVGRNMEDWIWKENCRNTDGSKIL
;
A
#
# COMPACT_ATOMS: atom_id res chain seq x y z
N MET A 1 5.34 -40.52 9.97
CA MET A 1 4.24 -39.56 10.24
C MET A 1 4.71 -38.17 10.71
N GLN A 2 6.02 -37.87 10.70
CA GLN A 2 6.55 -36.55 11.11
C GLN A 2 6.67 -35.54 9.94
N LEU A 3 6.78 -36.03 8.69
CA LEU A 3 6.90 -35.19 7.49
C LEU A 3 5.61 -34.40 7.15
N PHE A 4 4.44 -34.98 7.39
CA PHE A 4 3.16 -34.32 7.06
C PHE A 4 2.85 -33.12 7.96
N ASN A 5 3.28 -33.13 9.23
CA ASN A 5 3.05 -32.01 10.15
C ASN A 5 3.95 -30.79 9.85
N MET A 6 5.16 -31.00 9.32
CA MET A 6 6.04 -29.90 8.88
C MET A 6 5.50 -29.19 7.63
N LEU A 7 4.89 -29.95 6.71
CA LEU A 7 4.28 -29.40 5.49
C LEU A 7 3.09 -28.49 5.80
N GLN A 8 2.30 -28.80 6.84
CA GLN A 8 1.15 -27.96 7.19
C GLN A 8 1.56 -26.63 7.82
N ILE A 9 2.62 -26.59 8.64
CA ILE A 9 3.14 -25.33 9.21
C ILE A 9 3.69 -24.42 8.11
N MET A 10 4.35 -25.00 7.10
CA MET A 10 4.84 -24.26 5.93
C MET A 10 3.70 -23.61 5.13
N MET A 11 2.55 -24.26 5.03
CA MET A 11 1.39 -23.74 4.31
C MET A 11 0.74 -22.54 5.04
N VAL A 12 0.74 -22.54 6.38
CA VAL A 12 0.21 -21.42 7.18
C VAL A 12 1.13 -20.19 7.08
N LEU A 13 2.45 -20.39 7.04
CA LEU A 13 3.43 -19.30 6.81
C LEU A 13 3.29 -18.69 5.40
N LEU A 14 2.96 -19.50 4.39
CA LEU A 14 2.77 -19.02 3.01
C LEU A 14 1.43 -18.28 2.80
N LEU A 15 0.40 -18.56 3.63
CA LEU A 15 -0.86 -17.81 3.61
C LEU A 15 -0.78 -16.46 4.34
N GLN A 16 0.31 -16.18 5.05
CA GLN A 16 0.65 -14.85 5.56
C GLN A 16 1.50 -14.04 4.57
N GLY A 17 1.84 -14.62 3.41
CA GLY A 17 2.40 -13.89 2.29
C GLY A 17 1.39 -12.86 1.79
N GLU A 18 1.80 -11.60 1.76
CA GLU A 18 1.08 -10.44 1.20
C GLU A 18 0.06 -9.73 2.09
N ALA A 19 0.24 -9.77 3.40
CA ALA A 19 0.15 -8.50 4.11
C ALA A 19 1.46 -7.76 3.79
N THR A 20 1.47 -6.99 2.70
CA THR A 20 2.58 -6.10 2.34
C THR A 20 2.76 -5.06 3.43
N TYR A 21 3.47 -5.43 4.50
CA TYR A 21 4.12 -4.43 5.35
C TYR A 21 4.95 -3.58 4.40
N ALA A 22 4.73 -2.26 4.42
CA ALA A 22 5.48 -1.36 3.56
C ALA A 22 6.98 -1.53 3.86
N ASP A 23 7.69 -2.29 3.04
CA ASP A 23 9.14 -2.21 2.95
C ASP A 23 9.50 -0.74 2.73
N LEU A 24 10.60 -0.32 3.34
CA LEU A 24 11.17 1.01 3.15
C LEU A 24 11.21 1.34 1.65
N PHE A 25 10.52 2.41 1.24
CA PHE A 25 10.26 2.67 -0.17
C PHE A 25 10.48 4.12 -0.58
N GLY A 26 10.40 4.34 -1.90
CA GLY A 26 10.42 5.66 -2.50
C GLY A 26 10.17 5.54 -3.98
N CYS A 27 9.22 6.33 -4.49
CA CYS A 27 8.72 6.16 -5.85
C CYS A 27 9.50 6.98 -6.89
N LEU A 28 10.04 8.14 -6.48
CA LEU A 28 10.82 9.02 -7.35
C LEU A 28 12.01 8.28 -7.97
N GLY A 29 12.01 8.20 -9.30
CA GLY A 29 13.08 7.55 -10.08
C GLY A 29 13.06 6.01 -10.05
N LYS A 30 12.15 5.38 -9.29
CA LYS A 30 11.96 3.93 -9.25
C LYS A 30 10.73 3.46 -10.03
N VAL A 31 9.62 4.18 -9.90
CA VAL A 31 8.37 3.88 -10.61
C VAL A 31 8.12 4.97 -11.64
N GLU A 32 8.27 4.62 -12.92
CA GLU A 32 8.18 5.56 -14.03
C GLU A 32 6.80 6.24 -14.07
N ASN A 33 6.78 7.58 -14.14
CA ASN A 33 5.57 8.41 -14.14
C ASN A 33 4.75 8.43 -12.84
N PHE A 34 5.18 7.72 -11.79
CA PHE A 34 4.49 7.70 -10.49
C PHE A 34 5.43 8.12 -9.34
N PRO A 35 5.86 9.39 -9.25
CA PRO A 35 6.91 9.81 -8.32
C PRO A 35 6.44 10.01 -6.87
N VAL A 36 5.13 10.05 -6.60
CA VAL A 36 4.57 10.39 -5.28
C VAL A 36 4.40 9.14 -4.42
N SER A 37 5.01 9.14 -3.24
CA SER A 37 4.89 8.06 -2.25
C SER A 37 3.71 8.31 -1.31
N LEU A 38 2.73 7.41 -1.31
CA LEU A 38 1.58 7.47 -0.40
C LEU A 38 1.46 6.23 0.47
N CYS A 39 0.80 6.40 1.61
CA CYS A 39 0.33 5.32 2.46
C CYS A 39 -1.20 5.33 2.48
N VAL A 40 -1.81 4.18 2.22
CA VAL A 40 -3.25 4.06 1.99
C VAL A 40 -3.92 3.08 2.95
N GLN A 41 -5.20 3.33 3.21
CA GLN A 41 -6.14 2.47 3.93
C GLN A 41 -7.34 2.23 3.02
N THR A 42 -7.62 0.98 2.70
CA THR A 42 -8.85 0.62 1.99
C THR A 42 -10.04 0.66 2.95
N MET A 43 -11.11 1.33 2.55
CA MET A 43 -12.35 1.39 3.30
C MET A 43 -13.42 0.55 2.62
N PRO A 44 -14.11 -0.36 3.35
CA PRO A 44 -15.15 -1.19 2.76
C PRO A 44 -16.30 -0.32 2.22
N ALA A 45 -16.86 -0.74 1.09
CA ALA A 45 -18.07 -0.13 0.57
C ALA A 45 -19.20 -0.23 1.59
N THR A 46 -19.84 0.90 1.88
CA THR A 46 -21.10 0.94 2.64
C THR A 46 -22.27 0.86 1.66
N THR A 47 -23.41 0.35 2.10
CA THR A 47 -24.59 0.17 1.22
C THR A 47 -24.92 1.46 0.47
N GLY A 48 -24.81 1.43 -0.86
CA GLY A 48 -25.09 2.56 -1.75
C GLY A 48 -23.89 3.45 -2.13
N ASN A 49 -22.69 3.16 -1.62
CA ASN A 49 -21.47 3.92 -1.92
C ASN A 49 -20.39 3.04 -2.57
N PHE A 50 -19.57 3.65 -3.44
CA PHE A 50 -18.37 2.99 -3.98
C PHE A 50 -17.31 2.79 -2.89
N PRO A 51 -16.45 1.75 -3.00
CA PRO A 51 -15.30 1.59 -2.11
C PRO A 51 -14.39 2.81 -2.21
N LEU A 52 -13.91 3.27 -1.05
CA LEU A 52 -13.04 4.43 -0.92
C LEU A 52 -11.68 4.01 -0.37
N VAL A 53 -10.67 4.80 -0.67
CA VAL A 53 -9.31 4.66 -0.18
C VAL A 53 -8.96 5.94 0.56
N ASN A 54 -8.67 5.84 1.87
CA ASN A 54 -8.05 6.94 2.61
C ASN A 54 -6.55 6.94 2.33
N PHE A 55 -5.94 8.11 2.21
CA PHE A 55 -4.50 8.20 1.99
C PHE A 55 -3.87 9.37 2.74
N ILE A 56 -2.59 9.20 3.00
CA ILE A 56 -1.68 10.22 3.52
C ILE A 56 -0.39 10.22 2.70
N ASP A 57 0.30 11.35 2.70
CA ASP A 57 1.69 11.39 2.26
C ASP A 57 2.50 10.39 3.09
N ALA A 58 3.32 9.59 2.41
CA ALA A 58 4.12 8.61 3.10
C ALA A 58 5.07 9.31 4.10
N PRO A 59 5.11 8.89 5.37
CA PRO A 59 6.02 9.47 6.36
C PRO A 59 7.47 9.14 6.02
N TRP A 60 8.37 10.13 6.16
CA TRP A 60 9.81 9.93 5.98
C TRP A 60 10.48 9.38 7.25
N ASP A 61 11.20 8.26 7.15
CA ASP A 61 12.06 7.74 8.20
C ASP A 61 13.51 8.21 7.99
N ASN A 62 13.94 9.15 8.82
CA ASN A 62 15.32 9.69 8.80
C ASN A 62 16.39 8.64 9.12
N SER A 63 16.05 7.59 9.87
CA SER A 63 17.02 6.55 10.26
C SER A 63 17.30 5.60 9.10
N ALA A 64 16.27 5.30 8.31
CA ALA A 64 16.35 4.45 7.14
C ALA A 64 16.68 5.20 5.84
N GLY A 65 16.43 6.52 5.81
CA GLY A 65 16.58 7.33 4.59
C GLY A 65 15.56 6.95 3.51
N ALA A 66 14.34 6.59 3.91
CA ALA A 66 13.28 6.13 3.03
C ALA A 66 11.89 6.42 3.62
N TYR A 67 10.84 6.25 2.82
CA TYR A 67 9.47 6.34 3.30
C TYR A 67 9.04 5.05 4.00
N ASP A 68 8.26 5.19 5.08
CA ASP A 68 7.78 4.09 5.90
C ASP A 68 6.35 4.37 6.40
N CYS A 69 5.40 3.56 5.95
CA CYS A 69 4.01 3.67 6.37
C CYS A 69 3.78 3.33 7.85
N LEU A 70 4.69 2.57 8.48
CA LEU A 70 4.64 2.23 9.91
C LEU A 70 5.03 3.42 10.81
N LYS A 71 5.63 4.47 10.26
CA LYS A 71 5.88 5.73 10.97
C LYS A 71 4.69 6.69 10.94
N GLY A 72 3.60 6.29 10.28
CA GLY A 72 2.38 7.07 10.21
C GLY A 72 1.78 7.31 11.59
N LYS A 73 1.09 8.44 11.77
CA LYS A 73 0.35 8.75 13.01
C LYS A 73 -0.90 7.88 13.20
N THR A 74 -1.27 7.12 12.19
CA THR A 74 -2.49 6.31 12.16
C THR A 74 -2.10 4.88 11.78
N ASP A 75 -2.49 3.92 12.62
CA ASP A 75 -2.12 2.52 12.41
C ASP A 75 -2.73 1.91 11.15
N ASP A 76 -3.71 2.54 10.52
CA ASP A 76 -4.48 1.90 9.45
C ASP A 76 -3.92 2.12 8.03
N HIS A 77 -3.04 3.10 7.83
CA HIS A 77 -2.45 3.42 6.52
C HIS A 77 -1.21 2.58 6.24
N LYS A 78 -1.36 1.26 6.14
CA LYS A 78 -0.20 0.34 6.04
C LYS A 78 0.22 0.03 4.61
N LEU A 79 -0.63 0.31 3.62
CA LEU A 79 -0.37 -0.06 2.22
C LEU A 79 0.41 1.05 1.52
N ALA A 80 1.62 0.74 1.06
CA ALA A 80 2.43 1.68 0.29
C ALA A 80 1.98 1.73 -1.18
N SER A 81 1.98 2.93 -1.76
CA SER A 81 1.59 3.12 -3.15
C SER A 81 2.40 4.24 -3.81
N CYS A 82 2.66 4.10 -5.11
CA CYS A 82 3.34 5.08 -5.94
C CYS A 82 2.37 5.71 -6.93
N CYS A 83 2.23 7.03 -6.92
CA CYS A 83 1.18 7.73 -7.66
C CYS A 83 1.72 8.89 -8.52
N SER A 84 0.96 9.27 -9.54
CA SER A 84 1.38 10.22 -10.58
C SER A 84 1.28 11.71 -10.23
N SER A 85 0.86 12.09 -9.00
CA SER A 85 0.58 13.49 -8.56
C SER A 85 -0.84 14.00 -8.92
N PRO A 86 -1.30 15.21 -8.48
CA PRO A 86 -2.14 15.39 -7.29
C PRO A 86 -3.57 15.88 -7.60
N ASP A 87 -3.93 16.11 -8.86
CA ASP A 87 -5.25 16.66 -9.22
C ASP A 87 -6.38 15.65 -8.94
N SER A 88 -6.07 14.35 -8.99
CA SER A 88 -6.97 13.27 -8.57
C SER A 88 -6.89 12.96 -7.07
N MET A 89 -6.01 13.64 -6.33
CA MET A 89 -5.70 13.42 -4.92
C MET A 89 -6.15 14.60 -4.05
N VAL A 90 -7.17 15.33 -4.48
CA VAL A 90 -7.73 16.45 -3.72
C VAL A 90 -8.57 15.89 -2.57
N GLY A 91 -8.03 15.96 -1.36
CA GLY A 91 -8.67 15.46 -0.13
C GLY A 91 -7.85 14.35 0.53
N ARG A 92 -8.43 13.64 1.49
CA ARG A 92 -7.82 12.43 2.09
C ARG A 92 -8.47 11.14 1.62
N ASN A 93 -9.45 11.22 0.73
CA ASN A 93 -10.20 10.07 0.22
C ASN A 93 -10.20 10.11 -1.31
N MET A 94 -10.07 8.96 -1.94
CA MET A 94 -10.31 8.77 -3.36
C MET A 94 -11.14 7.50 -3.58
N GLU A 95 -11.88 7.42 -4.69
CA GLU A 95 -12.56 6.18 -5.06
C GLU A 95 -11.52 5.10 -5.44
N ASP A 96 -11.80 3.84 -5.11
CA ASP A 96 -10.88 2.71 -5.35
C ASP A 96 -10.42 2.61 -6.80
N TRP A 97 -11.30 2.89 -7.76
CA TRP A 97 -10.93 2.85 -9.18
C TRP A 97 -9.96 3.99 -9.57
N ILE A 98 -10.12 5.18 -8.99
CA ILE A 98 -9.21 6.32 -9.20
C ILE A 98 -7.82 5.95 -8.67
N TRP A 99 -7.77 5.34 -7.49
CA TRP A 99 -6.52 4.83 -6.90
C TRP A 99 -5.84 3.82 -7.83
N LYS A 100 -6.57 2.82 -8.31
CA LYS A 100 -6.03 1.77 -9.21
C LYS A 100 -5.55 2.31 -10.56
N GLU A 101 -6.19 3.35 -11.07
CA GLU A 101 -5.80 3.99 -12.33
C GLU A 101 -4.53 4.84 -12.17
N ASN A 102 -4.50 5.68 -11.14
CA ASN A 102 -3.50 6.73 -10.94
C ASN A 102 -2.31 6.33 -10.04
N CYS A 103 -2.36 5.12 -9.47
CA CYS A 103 -1.32 4.60 -8.61
C CYS A 103 -0.87 3.19 -9.00
N ARG A 104 0.27 2.80 -8.46
CA ARG A 104 0.92 1.51 -8.64
C ARG A 104 1.40 0.98 -7.30
N ASN A 105 1.68 -0.32 -7.27
CA ASN A 105 2.46 -0.91 -6.20
C ASN A 105 3.89 -0.35 -6.22
N THR A 106 4.65 -0.54 -5.15
CA THR A 106 6.02 -0.01 -5.02
C THR A 106 7.03 -0.63 -5.99
N ASP A 107 6.70 -1.78 -6.58
CA ASP A 107 7.44 -2.43 -7.66
C ASP A 107 7.05 -1.93 -9.07
N GLY A 108 6.06 -1.02 -9.15
CA GLY A 108 5.52 -0.47 -10.39
C GLY A 108 4.39 -1.29 -11.03
N SER A 109 4.00 -2.42 -10.44
CA SER A 109 2.88 -3.22 -10.93
C SER A 109 1.52 -2.55 -10.68
N LYS A 110 0.49 -2.99 -11.40
CA LYS A 110 -0.88 -2.50 -11.23
C LYS A 110 -1.46 -2.98 -9.90
N ILE A 111 -2.26 -2.12 -9.28
CA ILE A 111 -3.07 -2.45 -8.11
C ILE A 111 -4.31 -3.20 -8.59
N LEU A 112 -4.67 -4.31 -7.93
CA LEU A 112 -5.78 -5.20 -8.28
C LEU A 112 -7.05 -4.90 -7.48
#